data_AF-A0A967P7K1-F1
#
_entry.id   AF-A0A967P7K1-F1
#
_cell.length_a   1.000
_cell.length_b   1.000
_cell.length_c   1.000
_cell.angle_alpha   90.00
_cell.angle_beta   90.00
_cell.angle_gamma   90.00
#
_symmetry.space_group_name_H-M   'P 1'
#
loop_
_entity.id
_entity.type
_entity.pdbx_description
1 polymer ?
#
loop_
_entity_poly.entity_id
_entity_poly.type
_entity_poly.pdbx_seq_one_letter_code
_entity_poly.pdbx_strand_id
1 'polypeptide(L)'
;FKMVPKIRGNLNIFKTDKSMPDSEVTIDYMIDNLWIVGSPEDAVKQIAGLYEQVGGFGTLLVMGHEWQPEEKWQKSMRLLTDEVIPGLKKLGI
;
A
#
# COMPACT_ATOMS: atom_id res chain seq x y z
N PHE A 1 7.43 7.93 -10.72
CA PHE A 1 6.25 8.41 -9.96
C PHE A 1 6.31 9.94 -9.84
N LYS A 2 5.64 10.70 -10.73
CA LYS A 2 5.73 12.19 -10.79
C LYS A 2 4.92 12.90 -9.70
N MET A 3 4.46 12.18 -8.68
CA MET A 3 3.52 12.68 -7.68
C MET A 3 4.20 13.30 -6.45
N VAL A 4 5.43 12.90 -6.13
CA VAL A 4 6.18 13.41 -4.97
C VAL A 4 6.39 14.94 -5.01
N PRO A 5 6.70 15.58 -6.14
CA PRO A 5 6.98 17.02 -6.16
C PRO A 5 5.73 17.92 -5.99
N LYS A 6 4.52 17.39 -6.16
CA LYS A 6 3.28 18.18 -6.14
C LYS A 6 2.47 18.07 -4.85
N ILE A 7 2.86 17.17 -3.93
CA ILE A 7 2.37 17.22 -2.55
C ILE A 7 3.11 18.38 -1.88
N ARG A 8 2.45 19.54 -1.84
CA ARG A 8 2.92 20.78 -1.23
C ARG A 8 3.53 20.54 0.16
N GLY A 9 4.86 20.43 0.20
CA GLY A 9 5.70 21.00 1.25
C GLY A 9 6.03 20.17 2.49
N ASN A 10 5.67 18.89 2.60
CA ASN A 10 6.10 18.12 3.78
C ASN A 10 6.16 16.60 3.57
N LEU A 11 7.35 16.05 3.30
CA LEU A 11 7.57 14.60 3.24
C LEU A 11 7.50 13.93 4.61
N ASN A 12 7.42 14.68 5.72
CA ASN A 12 7.33 14.10 7.06
C ASN A 12 6.10 13.20 7.25
N ILE A 13 5.05 13.32 6.43
CA ILE A 13 3.88 12.42 6.49
C ILE A 13 4.22 10.97 6.12
N PHE A 14 5.30 10.77 5.36
CA PHE A 14 5.76 9.46 4.91
C PHE A 14 6.86 8.88 5.81
N LYS A 15 7.44 9.69 6.69
CA LYS A 15 8.54 9.26 7.53
C LYS A 15 8.03 8.53 8.77
N THR A 16 8.53 7.32 8.99
CA THR A 16 8.34 6.56 10.22
C THR A 16 9.11 7.21 11.38
N ASP A 17 10.27 7.81 11.09
CA ASP A 17 11.02 8.68 11.98
C ASP A 17 11.08 10.12 11.44
N LYS A 18 10.61 11.10 12.23
CA LYS A 18 10.62 12.52 11.86
C LYS A 18 12.03 13.10 11.69
N SER A 19 13.05 12.47 12.24
CA SER A 19 14.46 12.89 12.11
C SER A 19 15.10 12.52 10.78
N MET A 20 14.52 11.53 10.07
CA MET A 20 15.02 11.01 8.79
C MET A 20 15.10 12.13 7.73
N PRO A 21 16.19 12.21 6.94
CA PRO A 21 16.31 13.23 5.90
C PRO A 21 15.35 12.94 4.72
N ASP A 22 14.84 14.00 4.08
CA ASP A 22 13.93 13.90 2.94
C ASP A 22 14.50 13.07 1.77
N SER A 23 15.82 13.08 1.59
CA SER A 23 16.52 12.32 0.55
C SER A 23 16.40 10.80 0.71
N GLU A 24 16.13 10.31 1.92
CA GLU A 24 15.95 8.89 2.18
C GLU A 24 14.51 8.42 1.93
N VAL A 25 13.56 9.34 1.68
CA VAL A 25 12.19 9.00 1.27
C VAL A 25 12.20 8.60 -0.22
N THR A 26 12.78 7.43 -0.50
CA THR A 26 12.91 6.83 -1.83
C THR A 26 11.71 5.96 -2.18
N ILE A 27 11.63 5.49 -3.43
CA ILE A 27 10.58 4.53 -3.83
C ILE A 27 10.69 3.23 -3.03
N ASP A 28 11.91 2.72 -2.85
CA ASP A 28 12.14 1.49 -2.09
C ASP A 28 11.71 1.66 -0.63
N TYR A 29 12.05 2.81 -0.01
CA TYR A 29 11.56 3.14 1.33
C TYR A 29 10.03 3.14 1.41
N MET A 30 9.33 3.71 0.41
CA MET A 30 7.86 3.73 0.39
C MET A 30 7.27 2.32 0.23
N ILE A 31 7.89 1.46 -0.57
CA ILE A 31 7.50 0.05 -0.75
C ILE A 31 7.65 -0.71 0.56
N ASP A 32 8.77 -0.51 1.27
CA ASP A 32 9.09 -1.28 2.47
C ASP A 32 8.28 -0.83 3.71
N ASN A 33 7.81 0.43 3.74
CA ASN A 33 7.26 1.02 4.97
C ASN A 33 5.80 1.51 4.88
N LEU A 34 5.25 1.72 3.69
CA LEU A 34 3.97 2.44 3.55
C LEU A 34 2.97 1.79 2.60
N TRP A 35 3.43 1.28 1.46
CA TRP A 35 2.55 0.70 0.47
C TRP A 35 2.40 -0.80 0.65
N ILE A 36 1.22 -1.31 0.29
CA ILE A 36 1.00 -2.74 0.19
C ILE A 36 1.38 -3.17 -1.23
N VAL A 37 2.56 -3.79 -1.36
CA VAL A 37 3.15 -4.19 -2.65
C VAL A 37 3.69 -5.60 -2.53
N GLY A 38 3.48 -6.42 -3.57
CA GLY A 38 4.03 -7.77 -3.64
C GLY A 38 3.15 -8.73 -4.42
N SER A 39 3.30 -10.03 -4.17
CA SER A 39 2.36 -11.05 -4.63
C SER A 39 1.01 -10.94 -3.90
N PRO A 40 -0.03 -11.67 -4.35
CA PRO A 40 -1.28 -11.77 -3.59
C PRO A 40 -1.07 -12.26 -2.14
N GLU A 41 -0.17 -13.23 -1.92
CA GLU A 41 0.16 -13.71 -0.58
C GLU A 41 0.82 -12.64 0.28
N ASP A 42 1.71 -11.84 -0.29
CA ASP A 42 2.36 -10.73 0.41
C ASP A 42 1.34 -9.67 0.81
N ALA A 43 0.41 -9.33 -0.10
CA ALA A 43 -0.65 -8.37 0.18
C ALA A 43 -1.59 -8.85 1.28
N VAL A 44 -1.98 -10.13 1.29
CA VAL A 44 -2.79 -10.72 2.37
C VAL A 44 -2.07 -10.59 3.71
N LYS A 45 -0.78 -10.94 3.78
CA LYS A 45 0.01 -10.85 5.01
C LYS A 45 0.12 -9.41 5.52
N GLN A 46 0.41 -8.45 4.63
CA GLN A 46 0.54 -7.04 4.98
C GLN A 46 -0.80 -6.45 5.48
N ILE A 47 -1.90 -6.75 4.79
CA ILE A 47 -3.24 -6.28 5.19
C ILE A 47 -3.67 -6.93 6.51
N ALA A 48 -3.45 -8.23 6.69
CA ALA A 48 -3.77 -8.91 7.94
C ALA A 48 -2.94 -8.38 9.12
N GLY A 49 -1.65 -8.14 8.90
CA GLY A 49 -0.77 -7.52 9.89
C GLY A 49 -1.26 -6.12 10.27
N LEU A 50 -1.62 -5.29 9.29
CA LEU A 50 -2.21 -3.98 9.54
C LEU A 50 -3.52 -4.09 10.33
N TYR A 51 -4.41 -5.00 9.95
CA TYR A 51 -5.68 -5.25 10.63
C TYR A 51 -5.47 -5.56 12.11
N GLU A 52 -4.53 -6.45 12.43
CA GLU A 52 -4.17 -6.77 13.82
C GLU A 52 -3.59 -5.55 14.56
N GLN A 53 -2.64 -4.84 13.94
CA GLN A 53 -1.96 -3.70 14.55
C GLN A 53 -2.90 -2.55 14.95
N VAL A 54 -3.95 -2.31 14.14
CA VAL A 54 -4.90 -1.21 14.40
C VAL A 54 -6.16 -1.65 15.13
N GLY A 55 -6.31 -2.95 15.44
CA GLY A 55 -7.50 -3.50 16.10
C GLY A 55 -8.70 -3.73 15.17
N GLY A 56 -8.47 -3.79 13.86
CA GLY A 56 -9.45 -4.11 12.83
C GLY A 56 -10.01 -2.90 12.08
N PHE A 57 -10.61 -3.16 10.91
CA PHE A 57 -11.35 -2.19 10.10
C PHE A 57 -12.41 -2.90 9.25
N GLY A 58 -13.53 -2.23 8.98
CA GLY A 58 -14.63 -2.84 8.21
C GLY A 58 -14.48 -2.76 6.69
N THR A 59 -13.58 -1.92 6.18
CA THR A 59 -13.44 -1.70 4.73
C THR A 59 -12.01 -1.29 4.38
N LEU A 60 -11.45 -1.95 3.37
CA LEU A 60 -10.22 -1.54 2.72
C LEU A 60 -10.55 -0.60 1.55
N LEU A 61 -10.16 0.68 1.65
CA LEU A 61 -10.30 1.64 0.56
C LEU A 61 -9.01 1.67 -0.28
N VAL A 62 -9.10 1.23 -1.53
CA VAL A 62 -7.97 1.23 -2.47
C VAL A 62 -7.80 2.62 -3.07
N MET A 63 -6.62 3.21 -2.90
CA MET A 63 -6.28 4.49 -3.53
C MET A 63 -5.54 4.26 -4.85
N GLY A 64 -6.21 4.54 -5.97
CA GLY A 64 -5.60 4.51 -7.30
C GLY A 64 -5.09 5.90 -7.70
N HIS A 65 -3.77 6.09 -7.71
CA HIS A 65 -3.13 7.35 -8.10
C HIS A 65 -2.61 7.37 -9.54
N GLU A 66 -2.39 6.18 -10.11
CA GLU A 66 -1.88 6.02 -11.47
C GLU A 66 -2.50 4.76 -12.08
N TRP A 67 -3.05 4.91 -13.27
CA TRP A 67 -3.63 3.81 -14.04
C TRP A 67 -2.80 3.49 -15.28
N GLN A 68 -1.64 4.10 -15.49
CA GLN A 68 -0.76 3.80 -16.61
C GLN A 68 0.44 2.92 -16.17
N PRO A 69 0.72 1.81 -16.87
CA PRO A 69 -0.07 1.23 -17.96
C PRO A 69 -1.35 0.52 -17.45
N GLU A 70 -2.46 0.74 -18.15
CA GLU A 70 -3.81 0.32 -17.72
C GLU A 70 -3.93 -1.18 -17.47
N GLU A 71 -3.33 -1.99 -18.33
CA GLU A 71 -3.38 -3.45 -18.20
C GLU A 71 -2.77 -3.94 -16.88
N LYS A 72 -1.70 -3.28 -16.40
CA LYS A 72 -1.09 -3.62 -15.11
C LYS A 72 -1.98 -3.21 -13.94
N TRP A 73 -2.59 -2.03 -14.02
CA TRP A 73 -3.54 -1.57 -13.01
C TRP A 73 -4.74 -2.52 -12.92
N GLN A 74 -5.38 -2.83 -14.06
CA GLN A 74 -6.51 -3.76 -14.09
C GLN A 74 -6.13 -5.16 -13.60
N LYS A 75 -4.93 -5.65 -13.94
CA LYS A 75 -4.43 -6.92 -13.42
C LYS A 75 -4.29 -6.87 -11.90
N SER A 76 -3.72 -5.82 -11.34
CA SER A 76 -3.59 -5.65 -9.88
C SER A 76 -4.96 -5.62 -9.19
N MET A 77 -5.93 -4.91 -9.76
CA MET A 77 -7.30 -4.87 -9.22
C MET A 77 -7.99 -6.24 -9.29
N ARG A 78 -7.80 -7.02 -10.36
CA ARG A 78 -8.29 -8.40 -10.44
C ARG A 78 -7.66 -9.31 -9.39
N LEU A 79 -6.34 -9.26 -9.21
CA LEU A 79 -5.65 -10.04 -8.18
C LEU A 79 -6.14 -9.67 -6.77
N LEU A 80 -6.41 -8.37 -6.52
CA LEU A 80 -7.00 -7.93 -5.27
C LEU A 80 -8.36 -8.60 -5.03
N THR A 81 -9.26 -8.56 -6.01
CA THR A 81 -10.63 -9.11 -5.84
C THR A 81 -10.66 -10.63 -5.82
N ASP A 82 -9.85 -11.28 -6.65
CA ASP A 82 -9.97 -12.70 -6.95
C ASP A 82 -9.09 -13.56 -6.03
N GLU A 83 -8.02 -12.99 -5.47
CA GLU A 83 -7.04 -13.72 -4.66
C GLU A 83 -6.89 -13.13 -3.25
N VAL A 84 -6.65 -11.81 -3.14
CA VAL A 84 -6.35 -11.17 -1.85
C VAL A 84 -7.58 -11.11 -0.94
N ILE A 85 -8.71 -10.59 -1.43
CA ILE A 85 -9.95 -10.51 -0.62
C ILE A 85 -10.42 -11.90 -0.16
N PRO A 86 -10.45 -12.95 -1.00
CA PRO A 86 -10.71 -14.32 -0.55
C PRO A 86 -9.68 -14.84 0.46
N GLY A 87 -8.40 -14.47 0.30
CA GLY A 87 -7.34 -14.79 1.26
C GLY A 87 -7.61 -14.21 2.66
N LEU A 88 -8.02 -12.94 2.73
CA LEU A 88 -8.39 -12.29 4.00
C LEU A 88 -9.61 -12.94 4.64
N LYS A 89 -10.65 -13.26 3.85
CA LYS A 89 -11.85 -13.96 4.35
C LYS A 89 -11.54 -15.30 4.99
N LYS A 90 -10.55 -16.05 4.45
CA LYS A 90 -10.10 -17.33 5.06
C LYS A 90 -9.46 -17.14 6.43
N LEU A 91 -8.92 -15.94 6.71
CA LEU A 91 -8.37 -15.55 8.01
C LEU A 91 -9.43 -14.95 8.95
N GLY A 92 -10.69 -14.83 8.51
CA GLY A 92 -11.75 -14.17 9.27
C GLY A 92 -11.68 -12.65 9.26
N ILE A 93 -10.98 -12.07 8.27
CA ILE A 93 -10.86 -10.63 8.01
C ILE A 93 -11.81 -10.24 6.86
#